data_AF-A0A0R3N6Z3-F1
#
_entry.id   AF-A0A0R3N6Z3-F1
#
_cell.length_a   1.000
_cell.length_b   1.000
_cell.length_c   1.000
_cell.angle_alpha   90.00
_cell.angle_beta   90.00
_cell.angle_gamma   90.00
#
_symmetry.space_group_name_H-M   'P 1'
#
loop_
_entity.id
_entity.type
_entity.pdbx_description
1 polymer ?
#
loop_
_entity_poly.entity_id
_entity_poly.type
_entity_poly.pdbx_seq_one_letter_code
_entity_poly.pdbx_strand_id
1 'polypeptide(L)'
;MAGGEVGTMTEGRYRLIGSTASPYAIKLRALLRYRRIPFDWVIMTKALRKATEHLRPNLIPVLQYPDGTYRGETTTLAYDLERRHKDRSVIPGDKAVAFVCDLLEDLADEWAVKPLFLYRWWDAEDQAYVSRWAGEEWSVSEAANGSAEEIEQFRQRQISRMVILGATAENKPLLEESYLRILAAFEPHVGMTNYLFGSRPSLADFAWFGQLSEMATDPTPMRIMRANAPFTDHWVRRLDDASGVEGDWYPGERALSGMTEALLKISGELYLPFLVANAEAFAKGLERLEMNVWGLPCALAPFKYQVKCLSLLRDKFSALDADSRTALRPVLERTGCWQHLTTG
;
A
#
# COMPACT_ATOMS: atom_id res chain seq x y z
N MET A 1 26.01 -3.45 -41.39
CA MET A 1 25.12 -2.27 -41.34
C MET A 1 23.76 -2.74 -40.85
N ALA A 2 23.53 -2.61 -39.54
CA ALA A 2 22.21 -2.63 -38.90
C ALA A 2 22.46 -2.15 -37.47
N GLY A 3 22.51 -0.82 -37.31
CA GLY A 3 22.55 -0.20 -36.00
C GLY A 3 21.19 -0.38 -35.34
N GLY A 4 21.16 -1.08 -34.21
CA GLY A 4 19.99 -1.10 -33.35
C GLY A 4 19.79 0.29 -32.75
N GLU A 5 18.64 0.89 -33.03
CA GLU A 5 18.20 2.13 -32.42
C GLU A 5 18.13 1.95 -30.90
N VAL A 6 19.08 2.55 -30.20
CA VAL A 6 18.95 2.88 -28.78
C VAL A 6 17.87 3.95 -28.73
N GLY A 7 16.66 3.55 -28.31
CA GLY A 7 15.51 4.46 -28.21
C GLY A 7 15.92 5.77 -27.56
N THR A 8 15.73 6.87 -28.29
CA THR A 8 15.92 8.23 -27.80
C THR A 8 15.17 8.41 -26.50
N MET A 9 15.90 8.54 -25.40
CA MET A 9 15.36 8.95 -24.10
C MET A 9 14.60 10.26 -24.31
N THR A 10 13.27 10.22 -24.23
CA THR A 10 12.44 11.43 -24.24
C THR A 10 12.79 12.26 -23.02
N GLU A 11 13.45 13.40 -23.23
CA GLU A 11 13.85 14.34 -22.18
C GLU A 11 12.67 14.60 -21.22
N GLY A 12 12.88 14.35 -19.93
CA GLY A 12 11.94 14.68 -18.85
C GLY A 12 10.85 13.65 -18.51
N ARG A 13 10.77 12.48 -19.16
CA ARG A 13 9.77 11.45 -18.84
C ARG A 13 10.31 10.34 -17.93
N TYR A 14 9.50 9.93 -16.97
CA TYR A 14 9.76 8.74 -16.14
C TYR A 14 9.26 7.48 -16.83
N ARG A 15 9.77 6.30 -16.44
CA ARG A 15 9.16 5.01 -16.80
C ARG A 15 8.78 4.25 -15.55
N LEU A 16 7.49 4.03 -15.36
CA LEU A 16 6.96 3.22 -14.26
C LEU A 16 6.87 1.78 -14.73
N ILE A 17 7.75 0.93 -14.22
CA ILE A 17 7.88 -0.47 -14.58
C ILE A 17 7.12 -1.31 -13.54
N GLY A 18 6.08 -2.03 -13.96
CA GLY A 18 5.25 -2.80 -13.05
C GLY A 18 4.28 -3.75 -13.75
N SER A 19 3.20 -4.08 -13.05
CA SER A 19 2.05 -4.83 -13.55
C SER A 19 0.80 -4.24 -12.90
N THR A 20 -0.31 -4.24 -13.62
CA THR A 20 -1.61 -3.81 -13.11
C THR A 20 -2.15 -4.76 -12.04
N ALA A 21 -1.63 -5.99 -11.95
CA ALA A 21 -1.90 -6.94 -10.86
C ALA A 21 -1.11 -6.66 -9.57
N SER A 22 -0.32 -5.59 -9.52
CA SER A 22 0.45 -5.19 -8.35
C SER A 22 -0.17 -3.97 -7.67
N PRO A 23 -0.62 -4.10 -6.40
CA PRO A 23 -1.25 -2.99 -5.67
C PRO A 23 -0.30 -1.79 -5.56
N TYR A 24 1.00 -2.05 -5.35
CA TYR A 24 2.02 -1.03 -5.24
C TYR A 24 2.30 -0.33 -6.58
N ALA A 25 2.20 -1.04 -7.71
CA ALA A 25 2.45 -0.46 -9.01
C ALA A 25 1.30 0.46 -9.43
N ILE A 26 0.05 0.06 -9.20
CA ILE A 26 -1.12 0.91 -9.47
C ILE A 26 -1.23 2.06 -8.46
N LYS A 27 -0.85 1.88 -7.17
CA LYS A 27 -0.63 2.97 -6.20
C LYS A 27 0.25 4.07 -6.80
N LEU A 28 1.45 3.71 -7.27
CA LEU A 28 2.39 4.70 -7.81
C LEU A 28 1.92 5.28 -9.14
N ARG A 29 1.24 4.49 -9.97
CA ARG A 29 0.64 4.95 -11.24
C ARG A 29 -0.42 6.03 -10.99
N ALA A 30 -1.36 5.78 -10.08
CA ALA A 30 -2.41 6.72 -9.71
C ALA A 30 -1.82 8.00 -9.10
N LEU A 31 -0.78 7.88 -8.26
CA LEU A 31 -0.04 9.02 -7.71
C LEU A 31 0.58 9.87 -8.83
N LEU A 32 1.31 9.27 -9.76
CA LEU A 32 1.94 10.00 -10.88
C LEU A 32 0.89 10.70 -11.77
N ARG A 33 -0.23 10.02 -12.06
CA ARG A 33 -1.36 10.61 -12.79
C ARG A 33 -1.96 11.80 -12.06
N TYR A 34 -2.28 11.67 -10.77
CA TYR A 34 -2.79 12.76 -9.94
C TYR A 34 -1.83 13.94 -9.94
N ARG A 35 -0.53 13.69 -9.73
CA ARG A 35 0.51 14.72 -9.70
C ARG A 35 0.84 15.31 -11.08
N ARG A 36 0.26 14.76 -12.16
CA ARG A 36 0.50 15.15 -13.56
C ARG A 36 1.98 15.07 -13.94
N ILE A 37 2.71 14.13 -13.36
CA ILE A 37 4.12 13.89 -13.70
C ILE A 37 4.16 13.04 -14.97
N PRO A 38 4.80 13.48 -16.07
CA PRO A 38 4.84 12.70 -17.31
C PRO A 38 5.61 11.38 -17.13
N PHE A 39 4.93 10.26 -17.43
CA PHE A 39 5.54 8.93 -17.36
C PHE A 39 4.98 7.98 -18.41
N ASP A 40 5.76 6.95 -18.73
CA ASP A 40 5.32 5.80 -19.50
C ASP A 40 5.04 4.63 -18.56
N TRP A 41 3.88 3.99 -18.73
CA TRP A 41 3.57 2.73 -18.06
C TRP A 41 4.21 1.58 -18.84
N VAL A 42 5.10 0.84 -18.20
CA VAL A 42 5.88 -0.22 -18.82
C VAL A 42 5.65 -1.52 -18.05
N ILE A 43 5.24 -2.56 -18.76
CA ILE A 43 5.11 -3.89 -18.15
C ILE A 43 6.51 -4.47 -17.87
N MET A 44 6.68 -5.10 -16.70
CA MET A 44 7.95 -5.71 -16.30
C MET A 44 8.33 -6.89 -17.19
N THR A 45 9.42 -6.75 -17.96
CA THR A 45 9.95 -7.81 -18.85
C THR A 45 11.14 -8.55 -18.25
N LYS A 46 11.55 -9.71 -18.82
CA LYS A 46 12.82 -10.39 -18.46
C LYS A 46 14.03 -9.47 -18.49
N ALA A 47 14.16 -8.66 -19.55
CA ALA A 47 15.28 -7.75 -19.73
C ALA A 47 15.29 -6.67 -18.64
N LEU A 48 14.13 -6.09 -18.32
CA LEU A 48 14.00 -5.11 -17.25
C LEU A 48 14.25 -5.74 -15.88
N ARG A 49 13.73 -6.94 -15.62
CA ARG A 49 13.97 -7.69 -14.39
C ARG A 49 15.47 -7.93 -14.16
N LYS A 50 16.21 -8.28 -15.21
CA LYS A 50 17.67 -8.40 -15.17
C LYS A 50 18.33 -7.04 -14.93
N ALA A 51 17.91 -5.99 -15.64
CA ALA A 51 18.46 -4.65 -15.46
C ALA A 51 18.27 -4.11 -14.03
N THR A 52 17.18 -4.48 -13.36
CA THR A 52 16.83 -4.02 -12.01
C THR A 52 17.17 -5.02 -10.91
N GLU A 53 17.86 -6.12 -11.21
CA GLU A 53 18.12 -7.21 -10.25
C GLU A 53 19.01 -6.80 -9.06
N HIS A 54 19.74 -5.70 -9.20
CA HIS A 54 20.59 -5.10 -8.17
C HIS A 54 19.79 -4.34 -7.10
N LEU A 55 18.51 -4.01 -7.35
CA LEU A 55 17.67 -3.30 -6.40
C LEU A 55 17.30 -4.18 -5.20
N ARG A 56 17.18 -3.55 -4.03
CA ARG A 56 16.77 -4.21 -2.78
C ARG A 56 15.67 -3.36 -2.11
N PRO A 57 14.48 -3.92 -1.83
CA PRO A 57 14.03 -5.25 -2.25
C PRO A 57 13.88 -5.35 -3.78
N ASN A 58 14.05 -6.56 -4.34
CA ASN A 58 13.83 -6.80 -5.77
C ASN A 58 12.33 -7.07 -6.02
N LEU A 59 11.54 -6.00 -5.98
CA LEU A 59 10.09 -6.00 -6.11
C LEU A 59 9.64 -4.91 -7.09
N ILE A 60 8.46 -5.11 -7.70
CA ILE A 60 7.78 -4.08 -8.47
C ILE A 60 6.88 -3.22 -7.55
N PRO A 61 6.62 -1.96 -7.90
CA PRO A 61 7.11 -1.25 -9.09
C PRO A 61 8.58 -0.80 -8.98
N VAL A 62 9.17 -0.55 -10.14
CA VAL A 62 10.45 0.15 -10.29
C VAL A 62 10.21 1.42 -11.10
N LEU A 63 10.74 2.55 -10.64
CA LEU A 63 10.72 3.80 -11.38
C LEU A 63 12.10 4.03 -12.03
N GLN A 64 12.11 4.16 -13.35
CA GLN A 64 13.26 4.71 -14.07
C GLN A 64 13.12 6.22 -14.18
N TYR A 65 14.14 6.95 -13.74
CA TYR A 65 14.22 8.40 -13.80
C TYR A 65 14.62 8.85 -15.22
N PRO A 66 14.41 10.14 -15.56
CA PRO A 66 14.87 10.70 -16.84
C PRO A 66 16.38 10.57 -17.07
N ASP A 67 17.17 10.48 -16.01
CA ASP A 67 18.62 10.22 -16.07
C ASP A 67 18.99 8.75 -16.31
N GLY A 68 17.99 7.88 -16.47
CA GLY A 68 18.15 6.45 -16.71
C GLY A 68 18.35 5.60 -15.44
N THR A 69 18.51 6.20 -14.26
CA THR A 69 18.69 5.47 -13.01
C THR A 69 17.40 4.79 -12.54
N TYR A 70 17.52 3.67 -11.84
CA TYR A 70 16.38 2.92 -11.30
C TYR A 70 16.28 3.07 -9.78
N ARG A 71 15.06 3.20 -9.25
CA ARG A 71 14.75 3.07 -7.82
C ARG A 71 13.45 2.29 -7.64
N GLY A 72 13.35 1.54 -6.55
CA GLY A 72 12.14 0.83 -6.13
C GLY A 72 11.67 1.32 -4.77
N GLU A 73 10.67 0.61 -4.22
CA GLU A 73 10.02 0.90 -2.92
C GLU A 73 9.15 2.17 -2.99
N THR A 74 7.83 1.98 -2.94
CA THR A 74 6.86 3.03 -3.28
C THR A 74 6.84 4.21 -2.33
N THR A 75 7.09 4.00 -1.04
CA THR A 75 7.10 5.06 -0.03
C THR A 75 8.29 5.99 -0.27
N THR A 76 9.50 5.46 -0.43
CA THR A 76 10.71 6.23 -0.73
C THR A 76 10.63 6.91 -2.09
N LEU A 77 10.04 6.27 -3.09
CA LEU A 77 9.77 6.87 -4.40
C LEU A 77 8.82 8.07 -4.29
N ALA A 78 7.73 7.97 -3.52
CA ALA A 78 6.81 9.09 -3.31
C ALA A 78 7.54 10.30 -2.71
N TYR A 79 8.34 10.10 -1.67
CA TYR A 79 9.14 11.17 -1.05
C TYR A 79 10.24 11.73 -1.96
N ASP A 80 10.84 10.91 -2.84
CA ASP A 80 11.78 11.43 -3.84
C ASP A 80 11.08 12.31 -4.89
N LEU A 81 9.88 11.91 -5.33
CA LEU A 81 9.07 12.71 -6.23
C LEU A 81 8.64 14.03 -5.58
N GLU A 82 8.34 14.08 -4.27
CA GLU A 82 8.08 15.33 -3.53
C GLU A 82 9.28 16.27 -3.49
N ARG A 83 10.51 15.72 -3.42
CA ARG A 83 11.72 16.55 -3.48
C ARG A 83 11.91 17.16 -4.86
N ARG A 84 11.64 16.38 -5.93
CA ARG A 84 11.87 16.77 -7.33
C ARG A 84 10.76 17.64 -7.93
N HIS A 85 9.52 17.47 -7.51
CA HIS A 85 8.34 18.15 -8.05
C HIS A 85 7.60 18.86 -6.92
N LYS A 86 7.37 20.16 -7.04
CA LYS A 86 6.75 20.98 -5.98
C LYS A 86 5.24 21.08 -6.08
N ASP A 87 4.71 20.98 -7.29
CA ASP A 87 3.27 21.10 -7.51
C ASP A 87 2.54 19.81 -7.10
N ARG A 88 1.28 19.99 -6.67
CA ARG A 88 0.34 18.91 -6.37
C ARG A 88 0.93 17.90 -5.38
N SER A 89 1.59 18.39 -4.35
CA SER A 89 2.11 17.55 -3.25
C SER A 89 1.01 16.64 -2.71
N VAL A 90 1.38 15.39 -2.45
CA VAL A 90 0.52 14.39 -1.80
C VAL A 90 0.78 14.29 -0.30
N ILE A 91 1.63 15.17 0.24
CA ILE A 91 1.93 15.25 1.67
C ILE A 91 1.21 16.47 2.24
N PRO A 92 0.40 16.30 3.29
CA PRO A 92 -0.21 17.43 3.99
C PRO A 92 0.85 18.43 4.47
N GLY A 93 0.56 19.74 4.35
CA GLY A 93 1.50 20.78 4.77
C GLY A 93 1.64 20.94 6.29
N ASP A 94 0.60 20.55 7.03
CA ASP A 94 0.61 20.47 8.49
C ASP A 94 1.39 19.22 8.94
N LYS A 95 2.37 19.39 9.83
CA LYS A 95 3.26 18.29 10.26
C LYS A 95 2.55 17.20 11.06
N ALA A 96 1.54 17.56 11.86
CA ALA A 96 0.75 16.57 12.59
C ALA A 96 -0.06 15.71 11.61
N VAL A 97 -0.71 16.34 10.63
CA VAL A 97 -1.47 15.62 9.59
C VAL A 97 -0.54 14.81 8.69
N ALA A 98 0.65 15.32 8.35
CA ALA A 98 1.65 14.58 7.58
C ALA A 98 2.13 13.30 8.30
N PHE A 99 2.33 13.36 9.62
CA PHE A 99 2.63 12.15 10.40
C PHE A 99 1.50 11.12 10.34
N VAL A 100 0.24 11.56 10.44
CA VAL A 100 -0.92 10.65 10.32
C VAL A 100 -1.02 10.09 8.90
N CYS A 101 -0.68 10.87 7.88
CA CYS A 101 -0.56 10.38 6.50
C CYS A 101 0.47 9.25 6.40
N ASP A 102 1.63 9.38 7.04
CA ASP A 102 2.64 8.32 7.06
C ASP A 102 2.15 7.07 7.80
N LEU A 103 1.51 7.23 8.96
CA LEU A 103 0.97 6.11 9.73
C LEU A 103 -0.11 5.33 8.95
N LEU A 104 -1.02 6.06 8.30
CA LEU A 104 -2.11 5.43 7.53
C LEU A 104 -1.63 4.85 6.20
N GLU A 105 -0.55 5.37 5.63
CA GLU A 105 0.11 4.74 4.49
C GLU A 105 0.79 3.42 4.89
N ASP A 106 1.56 3.41 5.98
CA ASP A 106 2.24 2.22 6.49
C ASP A 106 1.22 1.13 6.91
N LEU A 107 0.08 1.52 7.51
CA LEU A 107 -1.04 0.63 7.77
C LEU A 107 -1.58 -0.04 6.50
N ALA A 108 -1.72 0.72 5.40
CA ALA A 108 -2.21 0.17 4.14
C ALA A 108 -1.19 -0.80 3.52
N ASP A 109 0.07 -0.38 3.43
CA ASP A 109 1.13 -1.15 2.76
C ASP A 109 1.52 -2.40 3.56
N GLU A 110 1.51 -2.36 4.89
CA GLU A 110 2.02 -3.47 5.72
C GLU A 110 0.94 -4.35 6.33
N TRP A 111 -0.26 -3.80 6.60
CA TRP A 111 -1.38 -4.58 7.11
C TRP A 111 -2.42 -4.91 6.06
N ALA A 112 -2.94 -3.92 5.31
CA ALA A 112 -4.04 -4.17 4.36
C ALA A 112 -3.62 -5.05 3.16
N VAL A 113 -2.32 -5.17 2.88
CA VAL A 113 -1.79 -6.18 1.95
C VAL A 113 -2.05 -7.62 2.41
N LYS A 114 -2.16 -7.88 3.71
CA LYS A 114 -2.38 -9.22 4.27
C LYS A 114 -3.76 -9.79 3.94
N PRO A 115 -4.89 -9.09 4.20
CA PRO A 115 -6.20 -9.56 3.75
C PRO A 115 -6.31 -9.59 2.22
N LEU A 116 -5.71 -8.64 1.49
CA LEU A 116 -5.62 -8.74 0.03
C LEU A 116 -4.97 -10.07 -0.39
N PHE A 117 -3.81 -10.40 0.19
CA PHE A 117 -3.08 -11.61 -0.17
C PHE A 117 -3.81 -12.90 0.25
N LEU A 118 -4.55 -12.86 1.36
CA LEU A 118 -5.47 -13.93 1.73
C LEU A 118 -6.48 -14.16 0.60
N TYR A 119 -7.30 -13.17 0.28
CA TYR A 119 -8.36 -13.35 -0.70
C TYR A 119 -7.83 -13.74 -2.08
N ARG A 120 -6.71 -13.15 -2.48
CA ARG A 120 -6.06 -13.40 -3.77
C ARG A 120 -5.58 -14.84 -3.97
N TRP A 121 -5.17 -15.51 -2.88
CA TRP A 121 -4.48 -16.80 -2.95
C TRP A 121 -5.13 -17.92 -2.15
N TRP A 122 -6.22 -17.66 -1.42
CA TRP A 122 -6.90 -18.67 -0.60
C TRP A 122 -7.83 -19.55 -1.44
N ASP A 123 -8.77 -18.93 -2.16
CA ASP A 123 -9.79 -19.65 -2.92
C ASP A 123 -9.35 -19.95 -4.36
N ALA A 124 -9.76 -21.11 -4.88
CA ALA A 124 -9.34 -21.56 -6.20
C ALA A 124 -9.82 -20.64 -7.35
N GLU A 125 -10.98 -19.99 -7.18
CA GLU A 125 -11.51 -19.02 -8.14
C GLU A 125 -10.58 -17.80 -8.27
N ASP A 126 -10.22 -17.19 -7.15
CA ASP A 126 -9.32 -16.03 -7.09
C ASP A 126 -7.92 -16.39 -7.60
N GLN A 127 -7.38 -17.53 -7.15
CA GLN A 127 -6.09 -18.02 -7.64
C GLN A 127 -6.08 -18.17 -9.16
N ALA A 128 -7.12 -18.77 -9.74
CA ALA A 128 -7.20 -19.01 -11.18
C ALA A 128 -7.33 -17.71 -11.98
N TYR A 129 -8.13 -16.76 -11.49
CA TYR A 129 -8.27 -15.45 -12.12
C TYR A 129 -6.95 -14.67 -12.09
N VAL A 130 -6.37 -14.51 -10.90
CA VAL A 130 -5.21 -13.65 -10.68
C VAL A 130 -3.96 -14.24 -11.33
N SER A 131 -3.79 -15.56 -11.33
CA SER A 131 -2.61 -16.18 -11.95
C SER A 131 -2.57 -15.98 -13.47
N ARG A 132 -3.72 -15.95 -14.14
CA ARG A 132 -3.79 -15.65 -15.59
C ARG A 132 -3.44 -14.20 -15.85
N TRP A 133 -4.10 -13.28 -15.16
CA TRP A 133 -3.84 -11.84 -15.29
C TRP A 133 -2.39 -11.48 -14.95
N ALA A 134 -1.89 -11.93 -13.80
CA ALA A 134 -0.51 -11.73 -13.43
C ALA A 134 0.43 -12.46 -14.40
N GLY A 135 0.12 -13.65 -14.89
CA GLY A 135 0.95 -14.36 -15.87
C GLY A 135 1.16 -13.59 -17.17
N GLU A 136 0.11 -12.93 -17.68
CA GLU A 136 0.17 -12.08 -18.87
C GLU A 136 1.08 -10.85 -18.63
N GLU A 137 0.96 -10.21 -17.47
CA GLU A 137 1.65 -8.96 -17.16
C GLU A 137 2.94 -9.12 -16.32
N TRP A 138 3.30 -10.34 -15.97
CA TRP A 138 4.55 -10.63 -15.28
C TRP A 138 5.69 -10.87 -16.26
N SER A 139 5.40 -10.80 -17.57
CA SER A 139 6.27 -10.86 -18.78
C SER A 139 7.67 -11.45 -18.58
N VAL A 140 7.71 -12.61 -17.93
CA VAL A 140 8.78 -13.60 -18.01
C VAL A 140 8.48 -14.66 -19.07
N SER A 141 7.43 -14.47 -19.86
CA SER A 141 7.07 -15.40 -20.93
C SER A 141 7.50 -14.88 -22.29
N GLU A 142 7.96 -15.80 -23.14
CA GLU A 142 8.09 -15.55 -24.59
C GLU A 142 6.75 -15.77 -25.32
N ALA A 143 5.74 -16.34 -24.64
CA ALA A 143 4.39 -16.47 -25.16
C ALA A 143 3.61 -15.17 -24.95
N ALA A 144 2.78 -14.80 -25.93
CA ALA A 144 2.04 -13.53 -25.92
C ALA A 144 1.18 -13.30 -24.65
N ASN A 145 0.62 -14.37 -24.08
CA ASN A 145 -0.27 -14.31 -22.91
C ASN A 145 0.28 -15.08 -21.70
N GLY A 146 1.58 -15.39 -21.67
CA GLY A 146 2.11 -16.37 -20.72
C GLY A 146 1.82 -17.83 -21.13
N SER A 147 2.71 -18.76 -20.78
CA SER A 147 2.43 -20.19 -20.90
C SER A 147 1.68 -20.70 -19.66
N ALA A 148 0.92 -21.78 -19.84
CA ALA A 148 0.23 -22.43 -18.71
C ALA A 148 1.20 -22.88 -17.61
N GLU A 149 2.42 -23.28 -17.98
CA GLU A 149 3.47 -23.67 -17.03
C GLU A 149 3.97 -22.47 -16.22
N GLU A 150 4.22 -21.32 -16.84
CA GLU A 150 4.69 -20.12 -16.14
C GLU A 150 3.62 -19.52 -15.22
N ILE A 151 2.37 -19.50 -15.69
CA ILE A 151 1.20 -19.15 -14.86
C ILE A 151 1.16 -20.06 -13.63
N GLU A 152 1.41 -21.36 -13.81
CA GLU A 152 1.37 -22.30 -12.72
C GLU A 152 2.53 -22.13 -11.73
N GLN A 153 3.74 -21.97 -12.24
CA GLN A 153 4.91 -21.68 -11.41
C GLN A 153 4.73 -20.37 -10.62
N PHE A 154 4.13 -19.34 -11.23
CA PHE A 154 3.79 -18.09 -10.55
C PHE A 154 2.83 -18.35 -9.41
N ARG A 155 1.72 -19.05 -9.68
CA ARG A 155 0.68 -19.39 -8.70
C ARG A 155 1.26 -20.12 -7.49
N GLN A 156 2.01 -21.20 -7.71
CA GLN A 156 2.59 -22.00 -6.62
C GLN A 156 3.55 -21.19 -5.75
N ARG A 157 4.33 -20.30 -6.37
CA ARG A 157 5.24 -19.40 -5.64
C ARG A 157 4.48 -18.37 -4.79
N GLN A 158 3.30 -17.90 -5.22
CA GLN A 158 2.52 -16.98 -4.41
C GLN A 158 1.80 -17.70 -3.26
N ILE A 159 1.24 -18.87 -3.52
CA ILE A 159 0.65 -19.74 -2.49
C ILE A 159 1.69 -20.06 -1.40
N SER A 160 2.93 -20.39 -1.78
CA SER A 160 3.98 -20.69 -0.81
C SER A 160 4.36 -19.49 0.07
N ARG A 161 4.00 -18.25 -0.32
CA ARG A 161 4.27 -17.02 0.45
C ARG A 161 3.13 -16.64 1.39
N MET A 162 1.98 -17.31 1.32
CA MET A 162 0.81 -17.00 2.16
C MET A 162 1.17 -17.01 3.65
N VAL A 163 1.98 -17.98 4.09
CA VAL A 163 2.45 -18.06 5.49
C VAL A 163 3.28 -16.86 5.92
N ILE A 164 4.05 -16.26 5.02
CA ILE A 164 4.89 -15.07 5.31
C ILE A 164 4.00 -13.85 5.60
N LEU A 165 2.88 -13.71 4.89
CA LEU A 165 1.94 -12.62 5.13
C LEU A 165 0.91 -12.94 6.22
N GLY A 166 0.86 -14.19 6.68
CA GLY A 166 -0.05 -14.64 7.72
C GLY A 166 -1.41 -15.07 7.20
N ALA A 167 -1.54 -15.31 5.90
CA ALA A 167 -2.72 -15.95 5.32
C ALA A 167 -2.68 -17.46 5.63
N THR A 168 -2.89 -17.80 6.89
CA THR A 168 -2.99 -19.17 7.42
C THR A 168 -4.42 -19.44 7.89
N ALA A 169 -4.78 -20.71 8.08
CA ALA A 169 -6.11 -21.07 8.60
C ALA A 169 -6.39 -20.45 9.97
N GLU A 170 -5.35 -20.34 10.81
CA GLU A 170 -5.43 -19.73 12.14
C GLU A 170 -5.78 -18.23 12.07
N ASN A 171 -5.09 -17.48 11.20
CA ASN A 171 -5.28 -16.03 11.09
C ASN A 171 -6.41 -15.61 10.15
N LYS A 172 -6.92 -16.54 9.33
CA LYS A 172 -7.95 -16.24 8.31
C LYS A 172 -9.13 -15.43 8.89
N PRO A 173 -9.73 -15.80 10.04
CA PRO A 173 -10.82 -15.01 10.62
C PRO A 173 -10.43 -13.56 10.90
N LEU A 174 -9.21 -13.30 11.41
CA LEU A 174 -8.74 -11.94 11.69
C LEU A 174 -8.53 -11.13 10.41
N LEU A 175 -8.01 -11.75 9.35
CA LEU A 175 -7.81 -11.07 8.07
C LEU A 175 -9.13 -10.74 7.38
N GLU A 176 -10.11 -11.65 7.44
CA GLU A 176 -11.47 -11.37 6.94
C GLU A 176 -12.14 -10.24 7.73
N GLU A 177 -12.05 -10.28 9.07
CA GLU A 177 -12.55 -9.20 9.94
C GLU A 177 -11.82 -7.87 9.69
N SER A 178 -10.51 -7.91 9.43
CA SER A 178 -9.73 -6.73 9.06
C SER A 178 -10.28 -6.09 7.80
N TYR A 179 -10.59 -6.89 6.77
CA TYR A 179 -11.16 -6.37 5.53
C TYR A 179 -12.52 -5.72 5.75
N LEU A 180 -13.42 -6.38 6.48
CA LEU A 180 -14.75 -5.83 6.79
C LEU A 180 -14.67 -4.51 7.57
N ARG A 181 -13.75 -4.41 8.54
CA ARG A 181 -13.52 -3.17 9.29
C ARG A 181 -12.92 -2.07 8.44
N ILE A 182 -12.00 -2.40 7.53
CA ILE A 182 -11.48 -1.45 6.55
C ILE A 182 -12.63 -0.90 5.71
N LEU A 183 -13.48 -1.77 5.13
CA LEU A 183 -14.63 -1.33 4.35
C LEU A 183 -15.58 -0.43 5.16
N ALA A 184 -15.87 -0.79 6.41
CA ALA A 184 -16.70 0.01 7.31
C ALA A 184 -16.07 1.37 7.68
N ALA A 185 -14.75 1.47 7.69
CA ALA A 185 -14.03 2.73 7.93
C ALA A 185 -14.09 3.69 6.73
N PHE A 186 -14.13 3.16 5.51
CA PHE A 186 -14.22 3.96 4.28
C PHE A 186 -15.66 4.36 3.94
N GLU A 187 -16.57 3.38 3.94
CA GLU A 187 -17.89 3.51 3.30
C GLU A 187 -18.71 4.74 3.70
N PRO A 188 -18.80 5.13 4.99
CA PRO A 188 -19.61 6.29 5.39
C PRO A 188 -19.01 7.64 4.98
N HIS A 189 -17.76 7.68 4.53
CA HIS A 189 -16.97 8.90 4.42
C HIS A 189 -16.46 9.19 3.01
N VAL A 190 -16.30 8.17 2.18
CA VAL A 190 -15.91 8.33 0.78
C VAL A 190 -16.96 9.11 -0.01
N GLY A 191 -16.52 9.89 -1.00
CA GLY A 191 -17.42 10.72 -1.81
C GLY A 191 -16.76 11.27 -3.06
N MET A 192 -17.48 12.10 -3.82
CA MET A 192 -16.97 12.71 -5.07
C MET A 192 -15.71 13.54 -4.85
N THR A 193 -15.65 14.24 -3.72
CA THR A 193 -14.60 15.20 -3.36
C THR A 193 -14.12 15.00 -1.92
N ASN A 194 -14.09 13.75 -1.45
CA ASN A 194 -13.70 13.41 -0.08
C ASN A 194 -12.57 12.38 -0.10
N TYR A 195 -11.47 12.76 0.56
CA TYR A 195 -10.25 12.00 0.78
C TYR A 195 -9.88 12.08 2.26
N LEU A 196 -8.86 11.32 2.70
CA LEU A 196 -8.51 11.21 4.12
C LEU A 196 -8.37 12.57 4.83
N PHE A 197 -7.63 13.49 4.21
CA PHE A 197 -7.25 14.76 4.84
C PHE A 197 -7.88 15.99 4.20
N GLY A 198 -8.86 15.84 3.30
CA GLY A 198 -9.43 16.99 2.59
C GLY A 198 -10.21 16.66 1.33
N SER A 199 -10.28 17.64 0.43
CA SER A 199 -10.91 17.51 -0.89
C SER A 199 -9.94 17.10 -2.01
N ARG A 200 -8.71 16.72 -1.63
CA ARG A 200 -7.66 16.21 -2.52
C ARG A 200 -6.97 14.98 -1.92
N PRO A 201 -6.44 14.05 -2.75
CA PRO A 201 -5.79 12.83 -2.26
C PRO A 201 -4.39 13.09 -1.70
N SER A 202 -4.04 12.31 -0.68
CA SER A 202 -2.73 12.21 -0.05
C SER A 202 -2.00 10.91 -0.41
N LEU A 203 -0.76 10.77 0.05
CA LEU A 203 0.01 9.53 -0.10
C LEU A 203 -0.73 8.33 0.52
N ALA A 204 -1.36 8.52 1.68
CA ALA A 204 -2.17 7.48 2.31
C ALA A 204 -3.37 7.08 1.44
N ASP A 205 -4.05 8.03 0.80
CA ASP A 205 -5.16 7.71 -0.12
C ASP A 205 -4.68 6.80 -1.26
N PHE A 206 -3.50 7.07 -1.84
CA PHE A 206 -2.94 6.22 -2.89
C PHE A 206 -2.51 4.83 -2.39
N ALA A 207 -2.03 4.73 -1.15
CA ALA A 207 -1.69 3.45 -0.53
C ALA A 207 -2.92 2.56 -0.35
N TRP A 208 -3.99 3.13 0.22
CA TRP A 208 -5.27 2.45 0.36
C TRP A 208 -5.91 2.12 -0.99
N PHE A 209 -5.85 3.04 -1.95
CA PHE A 209 -6.28 2.77 -3.33
C PHE A 209 -5.55 1.56 -3.91
N GLY A 210 -4.23 1.46 -3.74
CA GLY A 210 -3.46 0.32 -4.23
C GLY A 210 -4.01 -1.02 -3.74
N GLN A 211 -4.24 -1.16 -2.44
CA GLN A 211 -4.76 -2.42 -1.87
C GLN A 211 -6.24 -2.65 -2.22
N LEU A 212 -7.08 -1.61 -2.13
CA LEU A 212 -8.52 -1.72 -2.35
C LEU A 212 -8.89 -1.91 -3.83
N SER A 213 -8.09 -1.39 -4.77
CA SER A 213 -8.32 -1.61 -6.22
C SER A 213 -8.14 -3.06 -6.65
N GLU A 214 -7.14 -3.73 -6.08
CA GLU A 214 -6.98 -5.17 -6.25
C GLU A 214 -8.14 -5.93 -5.61
N MET A 215 -8.55 -5.57 -4.39
CA MET A 215 -9.72 -6.17 -3.73
C MET A 215 -11.05 -5.85 -4.44
N ALA A 216 -11.14 -4.76 -5.20
CA ALA A 216 -12.29 -4.41 -6.04
C ALA A 216 -12.29 -5.13 -7.39
N THR A 217 -11.24 -5.91 -7.70
CA THR A 217 -11.04 -6.63 -8.96
C THR A 217 -11.06 -8.14 -8.74
N ASP A 218 -10.37 -8.64 -7.72
CA ASP A 218 -10.31 -10.07 -7.39
C ASP A 218 -11.72 -10.62 -7.07
N PRO A 219 -12.13 -11.79 -7.60
CA PRO A 219 -13.51 -12.26 -7.58
C PRO A 219 -14.22 -12.24 -6.21
N THR A 220 -13.62 -12.83 -5.18
CA THR A 220 -14.22 -12.94 -3.85
C THR A 220 -14.27 -11.60 -3.11
N PRO A 221 -13.16 -10.86 -2.92
CA PRO A 221 -13.19 -9.61 -2.18
C PRO A 221 -13.99 -8.53 -2.91
N MET A 222 -14.08 -8.58 -4.25
CA MET A 222 -14.92 -7.66 -5.03
C MET A 222 -16.40 -7.86 -4.69
N ARG A 223 -16.87 -9.12 -4.62
CA ARG A 223 -18.26 -9.42 -4.22
C ARG A 223 -18.57 -8.89 -2.83
N ILE A 224 -17.63 -9.06 -1.89
CA ILE A 224 -17.76 -8.52 -0.53
C ILE A 224 -17.81 -6.99 -0.53
N MET A 225 -16.91 -6.31 -1.26
CA MET A 225 -16.89 -4.85 -1.35
C MET A 225 -18.19 -4.31 -1.91
N ARG A 226 -18.68 -4.85 -3.02
CA ARG A 226 -19.91 -4.38 -3.66
C ARG A 226 -21.15 -4.59 -2.80
N ALA A 227 -21.16 -5.63 -1.98
CA ALA A 227 -22.27 -5.91 -1.07
C ALA A 227 -22.27 -5.00 0.16
N ASN A 228 -21.10 -4.70 0.73
CA ASN A 228 -20.98 -4.03 2.03
C ASN A 228 -20.54 -2.56 1.95
N ALA A 229 -19.84 -2.18 0.88
CA ALA A 229 -19.20 -0.88 0.72
C ALA A 229 -19.18 -0.40 -0.76
N PRO A 230 -20.35 -0.24 -1.41
CA PRO A 230 -20.43 0.17 -2.81
C PRO A 230 -19.83 1.55 -3.09
N PHE A 231 -19.92 2.52 -2.18
CA PHE A 231 -19.31 3.84 -2.39
C PHE A 231 -17.79 3.78 -2.32
N THR A 232 -17.24 2.82 -1.57
CA THR A 232 -15.81 2.53 -1.52
C THR A 232 -15.33 1.98 -2.86
N ASP A 233 -16.04 1.02 -3.48
CA ASP A 233 -15.73 0.57 -4.86
C ASP A 233 -15.73 1.75 -5.85
N HIS A 234 -16.72 2.64 -5.77
CA HIS A 234 -16.78 3.82 -6.63
C HIS A 234 -15.64 4.83 -6.37
N TRP A 235 -15.20 4.98 -5.11
CA TRP A 235 -14.07 5.84 -4.75
C TRP A 235 -12.76 5.29 -5.32
N VAL A 236 -12.54 3.98 -5.17
CA VAL A 236 -11.38 3.28 -5.74
C VAL A 236 -11.31 3.49 -7.26
N ARG A 237 -12.41 3.25 -7.98
CA ARG A 237 -12.45 3.45 -9.45
C ARG A 237 -12.04 4.86 -9.89
N ARG A 238 -12.46 5.88 -9.14
CA ARG A 238 -12.16 7.28 -9.46
C ARG A 238 -10.72 7.65 -9.14
N LEU A 239 -10.12 7.06 -8.11
CA LEU A 239 -8.77 7.41 -7.69
C LEU A 239 -7.67 6.83 -8.62
N ASP A 240 -7.98 5.85 -9.48
CA ASP A 240 -7.04 5.36 -10.51
C ASP A 240 -6.56 6.48 -11.46
N ASP A 241 -7.41 7.49 -11.69
CA ASP A 241 -7.03 8.73 -12.38
C ASP A 241 -7.71 9.95 -11.75
N ALA A 242 -7.04 10.51 -10.74
CA ALA A 242 -7.43 11.77 -10.11
C ALA A 242 -6.73 13.00 -10.75
N SER A 243 -6.23 12.92 -11.99
CA SER A 243 -5.49 14.02 -12.62
C SER A 243 -6.29 15.33 -12.74
N GLY A 244 -7.62 15.27 -12.78
CA GLY A 244 -8.52 16.42 -12.78
C GLY A 244 -8.95 16.94 -11.40
N VAL A 245 -8.57 16.27 -10.31
CA VAL A 245 -9.01 16.63 -8.96
C VAL A 245 -8.20 17.81 -8.44
N GLU A 246 -8.87 18.91 -8.16
CA GLU A 246 -8.33 20.03 -7.39
C GLU A 246 -8.93 20.00 -5.97
N GLY A 247 -8.28 20.64 -5.02
CA GLY A 247 -8.81 20.73 -3.66
C GLY A 247 -7.81 21.24 -2.65
N ASP A 248 -8.23 21.21 -1.39
CA ASP A 248 -7.54 21.77 -0.24
C ASP A 248 -7.39 20.72 0.85
N TRP A 249 -6.35 20.88 1.67
CA TRP A 249 -6.22 20.17 2.93
C TRP A 249 -7.20 20.74 3.95
N TYR A 250 -7.88 19.88 4.70
CA TYR A 250 -8.65 20.33 5.85
C TYR A 250 -7.71 20.77 6.98
N PRO A 251 -8.06 21.81 7.75
CA PRO A 251 -7.23 22.28 8.83
C PRO A 251 -7.40 21.43 10.11
N GLY A 252 -6.29 21.23 10.82
CA GLY A 252 -6.26 20.71 12.19
C GLY A 252 -7.12 19.45 12.42
N GLU A 253 -7.94 19.48 13.46
CA GLU A 253 -8.77 18.33 13.87
C GLU A 253 -9.74 17.84 12.78
N ARG A 254 -10.17 18.72 11.85
CA ARG A 254 -11.07 18.31 10.77
C ARG A 254 -10.42 17.27 9.86
N ALA A 255 -9.11 17.40 9.57
CA ALA A 255 -8.36 16.41 8.79
C ALA A 255 -8.19 15.07 9.52
N LEU A 256 -8.36 15.07 10.85
CA LEU A 256 -8.16 13.90 11.71
C LEU A 256 -9.48 13.22 12.10
N SER A 257 -10.57 13.54 11.39
CA SER A 257 -11.93 13.05 11.67
C SER A 257 -12.42 12.09 10.58
N GLY A 258 -13.61 11.49 10.80
CA GLY A 258 -14.27 10.63 9.81
C GLY A 258 -13.42 9.42 9.42
N MET A 259 -13.13 9.27 8.13
CA MET A 259 -12.35 8.16 7.57
C MET A 259 -10.98 8.03 8.23
N THR A 260 -10.30 9.15 8.48
CA THR A 260 -8.98 9.18 9.12
C THR A 260 -9.04 8.65 10.55
N GLU A 261 -10.03 9.10 11.34
CA GLU A 261 -10.20 8.62 12.72
C GLU A 261 -10.58 7.14 12.77
N ALA A 262 -11.45 6.69 11.86
CA ALA A 262 -11.85 5.29 11.76
C ALA A 262 -10.66 4.37 11.44
N LEU A 263 -9.77 4.79 10.53
CA LEU A 263 -8.54 4.04 10.23
C LEU A 263 -7.50 4.12 11.35
N LEU A 264 -7.38 5.26 12.03
CA LEU A 264 -6.56 5.37 13.23
C LEU A 264 -7.03 4.42 14.34
N LYS A 265 -8.34 4.20 14.48
CA LYS A 265 -8.87 3.21 15.42
C LYS A 265 -8.43 1.78 15.06
N ILE A 266 -8.47 1.41 13.78
CA ILE A 266 -7.90 0.13 13.32
C ILE A 266 -6.39 0.09 13.61
N SER A 267 -5.68 1.20 13.38
CA SER A 267 -4.25 1.29 13.65
C SER A 267 -3.92 1.05 15.12
N GLY A 268 -4.66 1.66 16.05
CA GLY A 268 -4.40 1.55 17.49
C GLY A 268 -4.90 0.23 18.10
N GLU A 269 -5.97 -0.36 17.56
CA GLU A 269 -6.49 -1.65 18.05
C GLU A 269 -5.69 -2.85 17.51
N LEU A 270 -5.11 -2.73 16.31
CA LEU A 270 -4.49 -3.86 15.60
C LEU A 270 -3.05 -3.58 15.18
N TYR A 271 -2.82 -2.60 14.32
CA TYR A 271 -1.56 -2.49 13.59
C TYR A 271 -0.37 -2.10 14.46
N LEU A 272 -0.49 -1.04 15.27
CA LEU A 272 0.56 -0.61 16.17
C LEU A 272 0.84 -1.66 17.26
N PRO A 273 -0.17 -2.27 17.93
CA PRO A 273 0.05 -3.42 18.80
C PRO A 273 0.78 -4.58 18.11
N PHE A 274 0.41 -4.91 16.87
CA PHE A 274 1.07 -5.94 16.07
C PHE A 274 2.54 -5.61 15.80
N LEU A 275 2.86 -4.38 15.40
CA LEU A 275 4.24 -3.94 15.19
C LEU A 275 5.07 -4.04 16.48
N VAL A 276 4.50 -3.65 17.62
CA VAL A 276 5.15 -3.76 18.94
C VAL A 276 5.41 -5.23 19.30
N ALA A 277 4.40 -6.09 19.20
CA ALA A 277 4.54 -7.52 19.46
C ALA A 277 5.58 -8.17 18.55
N ASN A 278 5.59 -7.80 17.26
CA ASN A 278 6.60 -8.23 16.30
C ASN A 278 8.02 -7.80 16.73
N ALA A 279 8.20 -6.54 17.11
CA ALA A 279 9.50 -6.02 17.53
C ALA A 279 10.01 -6.71 18.81
N GLU A 280 9.14 -6.93 19.79
CA GLU A 280 9.48 -7.65 21.01
C GLU A 280 9.84 -9.11 20.75
N ALA A 281 9.05 -9.82 19.94
CA ALA A 281 9.30 -11.20 19.59
C ALA A 281 10.61 -11.35 18.79
N PHE A 282 10.87 -10.42 17.85
CA PHE A 282 12.11 -10.38 17.08
C PHE A 282 13.33 -10.14 17.97
N ALA A 283 13.25 -9.18 18.91
CA ALA A 283 14.34 -8.88 19.85
C ALA A 283 14.66 -10.07 20.78
N LYS A 284 13.64 -10.86 21.14
CA LYS A 284 13.78 -12.08 21.95
C LYS A 284 14.19 -13.31 21.15
N GLY A 285 14.31 -13.21 19.83
CA GLY A 285 14.62 -14.34 18.95
C GLY A 285 13.52 -15.41 18.91
N LEU A 286 12.27 -15.03 19.17
CA LEU A 286 11.14 -15.95 19.10
C LEU A 286 10.82 -16.30 17.64
N GLU A 287 10.46 -17.56 17.40
CA GLU A 287 10.06 -18.01 16.07
C GLU A 287 8.61 -17.64 15.73
N ARG A 288 7.82 -17.28 16.75
CA ARG A 288 6.38 -17.03 16.62
C ARG A 288 5.97 -15.92 17.58
N LEU A 289 5.34 -14.87 17.04
CA LEU A 289 4.55 -13.90 17.81
C LEU A 289 3.11 -14.40 17.87
N GLU A 290 2.45 -14.19 18.99
CA GLU A 290 1.04 -14.51 19.20
C GLU A 290 0.37 -13.35 19.91
N MET A 291 -0.78 -12.92 19.39
CA MET A 291 -1.62 -11.92 20.03
C MET A 291 -3.09 -12.21 19.73
N ASN A 292 -3.98 -11.64 20.53
CA ASN A 292 -5.41 -11.65 20.27
C ASN A 292 -5.86 -10.25 19.90
N VAL A 293 -6.61 -10.11 18.80
CA VAL A 293 -7.17 -8.84 18.35
C VAL A 293 -8.62 -9.07 18.00
N TRP A 294 -9.51 -8.25 18.55
CA TRP A 294 -10.97 -8.37 18.36
C TRP A 294 -11.53 -9.76 18.71
N GLY A 295 -10.92 -10.46 19.66
CA GLY A 295 -11.30 -11.82 20.03
C GLY A 295 -10.74 -12.90 19.11
N LEU A 296 -9.98 -12.53 18.07
CA LEU A 296 -9.45 -13.42 17.04
C LEU A 296 -7.92 -13.60 17.19
N PRO A 297 -7.38 -14.78 16.83
CA PRO A 297 -5.95 -15.03 16.92
C PRO A 297 -5.17 -14.29 15.81
N CYS A 298 -3.96 -13.87 16.15
CA CYS A 298 -2.94 -13.42 15.23
C CYS A 298 -1.62 -14.11 15.59
N ALA A 299 -1.15 -15.01 14.74
CA ALA A 299 0.06 -15.78 14.94
C ALA A 299 0.95 -15.75 13.68
N LEU A 300 2.18 -15.28 13.83
CA LEU A 300 3.10 -15.02 12.71
C LEU A 300 4.56 -15.19 13.13
N ALA A 301 5.44 -15.50 12.18
CA ALA A 301 6.88 -15.39 12.42
C ALA A 301 7.27 -13.89 12.49
N PRO A 302 8.07 -13.45 13.48
CA PRO A 302 8.51 -12.07 13.54
C PRO A 302 9.33 -11.67 12.31
N PHE A 303 9.03 -10.51 11.75
CA PHE A 303 9.63 -10.03 10.51
C PHE A 303 10.45 -8.76 10.74
N LYS A 304 11.72 -8.80 10.31
CA LYS A 304 12.68 -7.70 10.47
C LYS A 304 12.18 -6.39 9.85
N TYR A 305 11.45 -6.46 8.73
CA TYR A 305 10.96 -5.25 8.07
C TYR A 305 9.91 -4.51 8.93
N GLN A 306 9.05 -5.24 9.63
CA GLN A 306 8.07 -4.64 10.55
C GLN A 306 8.72 -3.97 11.78
N VAL A 307 9.90 -4.44 12.20
CA VAL A 307 10.72 -3.72 13.21
C VAL A 307 11.15 -2.35 12.67
N LYS A 308 11.55 -2.30 11.39
CA LYS A 308 11.90 -1.04 10.71
C LYS A 308 10.69 -0.12 10.59
N CYS A 309 9.50 -0.62 10.23
CA CYS A 309 8.27 0.17 10.18
C CYS A 309 7.98 0.85 11.51
N LEU A 310 8.00 0.09 12.62
CA LEU A 310 7.78 0.66 13.96
C LEU A 310 8.80 1.73 14.33
N SER A 311 10.10 1.46 14.07
CA SER A 311 11.17 2.44 14.32
C SER A 311 10.92 3.73 13.56
N LEU A 312 10.63 3.64 12.26
CA LEU A 312 10.40 4.82 11.41
C LEU A 312 9.20 5.64 11.89
N LEU A 313 8.10 4.99 12.28
CA LEU A 313 6.93 5.69 12.82
C LEU A 313 7.26 6.40 14.13
N ARG A 314 7.98 5.75 15.05
CA ARG A 314 8.41 6.35 16.32
C ARG A 314 9.39 7.50 16.11
N ASP A 315 10.33 7.35 15.18
CA ASP A 315 11.31 8.39 14.84
C ASP A 315 10.61 9.61 14.26
N LYS A 316 9.68 9.42 13.31
CA LYS A 316 8.87 10.50 12.74
C LYS A 316 8.02 11.20 13.79
N PHE A 317 7.38 10.44 14.68
CA PHE A 317 6.58 11.00 15.78
C PHE A 317 7.44 11.81 16.76
N SER A 318 8.62 11.32 17.11
CA SER A 318 9.55 11.97 18.03
C SER A 318 10.14 13.25 17.45
N ALA A 319 10.32 13.30 16.13
CA ALA A 319 10.80 14.47 15.39
C ALA A 319 9.77 15.62 15.26
N LEU A 320 8.50 15.39 15.62
CA LEU A 320 7.49 16.45 15.63
C LEU A 320 7.84 17.55 16.65
N ASP A 321 7.39 18.78 16.39
CA ASP A 321 7.44 19.84 17.40
C ASP A 321 6.38 19.63 18.50
N ALA A 322 6.51 20.37 19.60
CA ALA A 322 5.63 20.23 20.75
C ALA A 322 4.16 20.55 20.42
N ASP A 323 3.93 21.54 19.56
CA ASP A 323 2.59 21.95 19.14
C ASP A 323 1.93 20.85 18.32
N SER A 324 2.64 20.27 17.35
CA SER A 324 2.15 19.15 16.54
C SER A 324 1.81 17.92 17.38
N ARG A 325 2.67 17.55 18.35
CA ARG A 325 2.36 16.44 19.28
C ARG A 325 1.15 16.74 20.16
N THR A 326 1.00 17.98 20.62
CA THR A 326 -0.14 18.40 21.44
C THR A 326 -1.44 18.33 20.63
N ALA A 327 -1.41 18.73 19.36
CA ALA A 327 -2.57 18.64 18.45
C ALA A 327 -2.98 17.19 18.16
N LEU A 328 -2.02 16.26 18.05
CA LEU A 328 -2.31 14.84 17.79
C LEU A 328 -2.80 14.08 19.01
N ARG A 329 -2.42 14.51 20.22
CA ARG A 329 -2.66 13.75 21.44
C ARG A 329 -4.12 13.32 21.63
N PRO A 330 -5.14 14.20 21.50
CA PRO A 330 -6.52 13.81 21.74
C PRO A 330 -7.02 12.71 20.80
N VAL A 331 -6.59 12.70 19.52
CA VAL A 331 -7.02 11.67 18.56
C VAL A 331 -6.26 10.37 18.76
N LEU A 332 -4.94 10.44 18.97
CA LEU A 332 -4.14 9.24 19.15
C LEU A 332 -4.44 8.53 20.48
N GLU A 333 -4.83 9.26 21.54
CA GLU A 333 -5.25 8.63 22.80
C GLU A 333 -6.59 7.90 22.63
N ARG A 334 -7.61 8.55 22.05
CA ARG A 334 -8.94 7.94 21.89
C ARG A 334 -8.99 6.80 20.88
N THR A 335 -8.08 6.78 19.91
CA THR A 335 -7.94 5.66 18.95
C THR A 335 -6.96 4.58 19.42
N GLY A 336 -6.32 4.75 20.59
CA GLY A 336 -5.37 3.78 21.14
C GLY A 336 -3.96 3.82 20.53
N CYS A 337 -3.66 4.74 19.61
CA CYS A 337 -2.35 4.83 18.96
C CYS A 337 -1.25 5.39 19.87
N TRP A 338 -1.58 6.33 20.75
CA TRP A 338 -0.61 7.17 21.48
C TRP A 338 0.48 6.36 22.20
N GLN A 339 0.05 5.40 23.03
CA GLN A 339 0.94 4.58 23.87
C GLN A 339 1.99 3.78 23.07
N HIS A 340 1.67 3.38 21.85
CA HIS A 340 2.57 2.59 21.00
C HIS A 340 3.62 3.44 20.31
N LEU A 341 3.35 4.75 20.15
CA LEU A 341 4.23 5.72 19.52
C LEU A 341 5.19 6.40 20.51
N THR A 342 4.79 6.51 21.78
CA THR A 342 5.61 7.16 22.83
C THR A 342 6.55 6.21 23.56
N THR A 343 6.27 4.90 23.55
CA THR A 343 7.05 3.90 24.30
C THR A 343 8.20 3.42 23.42
N GLY A 344 9.37 4.06 23.51
CA GLY A 344 10.58 3.73 22.76
C GLY A 344 11.74 3.40 23.66
#